data_AF-A0A920ME08-F1
#
_entry.id   AF-A0A920ME08-F1
#
_cell.length_a   1.000
_cell.length_b   1.000
_cell.length_c   1.000
_cell.angle_alpha   90.00
_cell.angle_beta   90.00
_cell.angle_gamma   90.00
#
_symmetry.space_group_name_H-M   'P 1'
#
loop_
_entity.id
_entity.type
_entity.pdbx_description
1 polymer ?
#
loop_
_entity_poly.entity_id
_entity_poly.type
_entity_poly.pdbx_seq_one_letter_code
_entity_poly.pdbx_strand_id
1 'polypeptide(L)'
;MAKIFKATTAGSLPKPSWLAETEKLWPAWKDSGDSLIEKKKESTAMWIKEQEKSGIEIISEGEQFRIHFVHGFLETIEGINWEKRHKWGFEMIVMLLKCRL
;
A
#
# COMPACT_ATOMS: atom_id res chain seq x y z
N MET A 1 33.28 -4.48 -13.66
CA MET A 1 32.41 -3.85 -14.68
C MET A 1 31.41 -2.95 -14.00
N ALA A 2 31.19 -1.74 -14.50
CA ALA A 2 30.04 -0.94 -14.09
C ALA A 2 28.74 -1.59 -14.63
N LYS A 3 27.70 -1.70 -13.81
CA LYS A 3 26.38 -2.18 -14.25
C LYS A 3 25.82 -1.20 -15.28
N ILE A 4 25.41 -1.71 -16.45
CA ILE A 4 24.79 -0.91 -17.53
C ILE A 4 23.30 -0.65 -17.23
N PHE A 5 22.65 -1.55 -16.49
CA PHE A 5 21.23 -1.46 -16.15
C PHE A 5 21.04 -1.52 -14.63
N LYS A 6 20.22 -0.61 -14.11
CA LYS A 6 19.80 -0.59 -12.70
C LYS A 6 18.57 -1.46 -12.51
N ALA A 7 18.57 -2.31 -11.49
CA ALA A 7 17.41 -3.09 -11.09
C ALA A 7 16.52 -2.35 -10.08
N THR A 8 15.21 -2.62 -10.13
CA THR A 8 14.21 -2.11 -9.17
C THR A 8 13.01 -3.04 -9.08
N THR A 9 12.16 -2.81 -8.07
CA THR A 9 10.85 -3.45 -7.94
C THR A 9 9.77 -2.51 -8.51
N ALA A 10 8.67 -3.07 -9.01
CA ALA A 10 7.60 -2.26 -9.64
C ALA A 10 6.72 -1.51 -8.62
N GLY A 11 6.80 -1.84 -7.32
CA GLY A 11 5.97 -1.24 -6.28
C GLY A 11 5.78 -2.16 -5.08
N SER A 12 4.55 -2.64 -4.89
CA SER A 12 4.10 -3.45 -3.75
C SER A 12 4.99 -4.65 -3.43
N LEU A 13 5.25 -4.83 -2.13
CA LEU A 13 5.87 -6.01 -1.55
C LEU A 13 4.90 -6.65 -0.53
N PRO A 14 4.99 -7.97 -0.28
CA PRO A 14 4.02 -8.66 0.55
C PRO A 14 4.02 -8.12 1.98
N LYS A 15 2.83 -7.82 2.49
CA LYS A 15 2.66 -7.41 3.89
C LYS A 15 2.83 -8.63 4.79
N PRO A 16 3.70 -8.56 5.81
CA PRO A 16 3.84 -9.65 6.76
C PRO A 16 2.53 -9.94 7.48
N SER A 17 2.33 -11.21 7.84
CA SER A 17 1.12 -11.67 8.53
C SER A 17 0.91 -11.01 9.89
N TRP A 18 1.93 -10.40 10.49
CA TRP A 18 1.82 -9.64 11.74
C TRP A 18 1.37 -8.18 11.53
N LEU A 19 1.41 -7.67 10.29
CA LEU A 19 0.99 -6.31 9.94
C LEU A 19 -0.48 -6.27 9.48
N ALA A 20 -0.86 -7.19 8.60
CA ALA A 20 -2.21 -7.25 8.04
C ALA A 20 -2.64 -8.71 7.77
N GLU A 21 -3.92 -8.91 7.50
CA GLU A 21 -4.43 -10.20 7.05
C GLU A 21 -3.78 -10.63 5.73
N THR A 22 -3.52 -11.92 5.57
CA THR A 22 -2.97 -12.50 4.33
C THR A 22 -4.09 -13.02 3.44
N GLU A 23 -3.82 -13.16 2.15
CA GLU A 23 -4.73 -13.80 1.17
C GLU A 23 -6.10 -13.12 1.02
N LYS A 24 -6.16 -11.80 1.31
CA LYS A 24 -7.36 -10.98 1.11
C LYS A 24 -7.05 -9.79 0.22
N LEU A 25 -8.05 -9.39 -0.58
CA LEU A 25 -7.96 -8.22 -1.45
C LEU A 25 -8.00 -6.90 -0.65
N TRP A 26 -8.69 -6.90 0.50
CA TRP A 26 -8.77 -5.79 1.45
C TRP A 26 -8.36 -6.27 2.84
N PRO A 27 -7.07 -6.50 3.07
CA PRO A 27 -6.62 -7.06 4.33
C PRO A 27 -6.84 -6.06 5.46
N ALA A 28 -7.44 -6.46 6.58
CA ALA A 28 -7.52 -5.58 7.73
C ALA A 28 -6.13 -5.39 8.36
N TRP A 29 -5.84 -4.18 8.85
CA TRP A 29 -4.68 -3.96 9.72
C TRP A 29 -4.88 -4.73 11.04
N LYS A 30 -3.80 -5.29 11.58
CA LYS A 30 -3.86 -5.97 12.88
C LYS A 30 -3.86 -5.02 14.07
N ASP A 31 -3.33 -3.81 13.87
CA ASP A 31 -3.18 -2.78 14.89
C ASP A 31 -3.84 -1.47 14.46
N SER A 32 -3.88 -0.50 15.39
CA SER A 32 -4.34 0.86 15.15
C SER A 32 -3.45 1.90 15.85
N GLY A 33 -3.65 3.18 15.56
CA GLY A 33 -2.91 4.30 16.17
C GLY A 33 -1.40 4.21 15.96
N ASP A 34 -0.64 4.62 16.97
CA ASP A 34 0.83 4.66 16.92
C ASP A 34 1.45 3.28 16.73
N SER A 35 0.85 2.23 17.31
CA SER A 35 1.32 0.85 17.15
C SER A 35 1.31 0.42 15.68
N LEU A 36 0.25 0.79 14.95
CA LEU A 36 0.17 0.51 13.51
C LEU A 36 1.25 1.26 12.73
N ILE A 37 1.53 2.51 13.10
CA ILE A 37 2.56 3.33 12.43
C ILE A 37 3.94 2.68 12.61
N GLU A 38 4.28 2.26 13.83
CA GLU A 38 5.56 1.60 14.10
C GLU A 38 5.70 0.26 13.37
N LYS A 39 4.65 -0.57 13.36
CA LYS A 39 4.66 -1.82 12.57
C LYS A 39 4.80 -1.60 11.07
N LYS A 40 4.19 -0.54 10.52
CA LYS A 40 4.39 -0.18 9.10
C LYS A 40 5.84 0.19 8.83
N LYS A 41 6.48 1.00 9.70
CA LYS A 41 7.91 1.34 9.61
C LYS A 41 8.79 0.09 9.70
N GLU A 42 8.49 -0.81 10.63
CA GLU A 42 9.22 -2.08 10.79
C GLU A 42 9.15 -2.92 9.50
N SER A 43 7.97 -3.03 8.90
CA SER A 43 7.79 -3.78 7.65
C SER A 43 8.55 -3.13 6.48
N THR A 44 8.51 -1.81 6.38
CA THR A 44 9.29 -1.06 5.38
C THR A 44 10.79 -1.27 5.57
N ALA A 45 11.30 -1.15 6.80
CA ALA A 45 12.72 -1.33 7.09
C ALA A 45 13.19 -2.77 6.75
N MET A 46 12.37 -3.77 7.04
CA MET A 46 12.62 -5.16 6.65
C MET A 46 12.78 -5.30 5.12
N TRP A 47 11.86 -4.71 4.35
CA TRP A 47 11.90 -4.80 2.88
C TRP A 47 13.02 -3.97 2.24
N ILE A 48 13.38 -2.84 2.82
CA ILE A 48 14.55 -2.06 2.39
C ILE A 48 15.80 -2.93 2.56
N LYS A 49 15.99 -3.53 3.74
CA LYS A 49 17.14 -4.38 4.04
C LYS A 49 17.24 -5.59 3.11
N GLU A 50 16.11 -6.22 2.76
CA GLU A 50 16.12 -7.35 1.83
C GLU A 50 16.44 -6.91 0.40
N GLN A 51 15.94 -5.76 -0.05
CA GLN A 51 16.30 -5.19 -1.36
C GLN A 51 17.79 -4.84 -1.42
N GLU A 52 18.34 -4.19 -0.39
CA GLU A 52 19.78 -3.91 -0.28
C GLU A 52 20.61 -5.20 -0.36
N LYS A 53 20.22 -6.22 0.41
CA LYS A 53 20.89 -7.53 0.43
C LYS A 53 20.82 -8.23 -0.94
N SER A 54 19.73 -8.05 -1.69
CA SER A 54 19.58 -8.62 -3.03
C SER A 54 20.39 -7.88 -4.12
N GLY A 55 20.97 -6.72 -3.80
CA GLY A 55 21.74 -5.91 -4.74
C GLY A 55 20.88 -5.14 -5.76
N ILE A 56 19.60 -4.89 -5.42
CA ILE A 56 18.72 -3.96 -6.14
C ILE A 56 19.18 -2.53 -5.87
N GLU A 57 19.24 -1.70 -6.92
CA GLU A 57 19.87 -0.38 -6.84
C GLU A 57 18.87 0.75 -6.59
N ILE A 58 17.64 0.59 -7.06
CA ILE A 58 16.56 1.55 -6.83
C ILE A 58 15.55 0.87 -5.91
N ILE A 59 15.52 1.34 -4.66
CA ILE A 59 14.75 0.74 -3.57
C ILE A 59 13.35 1.37 -3.51
N SER A 60 12.35 0.53 -3.27
CA SER A 60 10.97 0.93 -2.96
C SER A 60 10.65 0.65 -1.49
N GLU A 61 9.74 1.41 -0.88
CA GLU A 61 9.21 1.10 0.45
C GLU A 61 8.25 -0.10 0.47
N GLY A 62 7.82 -0.56 -0.72
CA GLY A 62 7.01 -1.77 -0.88
C GLY A 62 5.52 -1.59 -0.60
N GLU A 63 5.00 -0.36 -0.56
CA GLU A 63 3.61 -0.03 -0.27
C GLU A 63 3.11 -0.52 1.09
N GLN A 64 3.99 -0.57 2.09
CA GLN A 64 3.66 -1.12 3.41
C GLN A 64 2.67 -0.25 4.18
N PHE A 65 2.56 1.04 3.83
CA PHE A 65 1.62 1.96 4.46
C PHE A 65 0.22 1.93 3.83
N ARG A 66 0.05 1.34 2.65
CA ARG A 66 -1.19 1.35 1.85
C ARG A 66 -1.88 0.00 1.87
N ILE A 67 -3.18 -0.03 2.17
CA ILE A 67 -4.02 -1.24 2.04
C ILE A 67 -4.33 -1.48 0.57
N HIS A 68 -4.78 -0.43 -0.11
CA HIS A 68 -5.26 -0.47 -1.47
C HIS A 68 -4.89 0.82 -2.19
N PHE A 69 -4.50 0.70 -3.45
CA PHE A 69 -4.00 1.79 -4.28
C PHE A 69 -4.99 2.97 -4.35
N VAL A 70 -6.25 2.71 -4.70
CA VAL A 70 -7.27 3.77 -4.87
C VAL A 70 -7.73 4.36 -3.54
N HIS A 71 -8.09 3.53 -2.56
CA HIS A 71 -8.71 4.05 -1.33
C HIS A 71 -7.73 4.78 -0.43
N GLY A 72 -6.46 4.38 -0.39
CA GLY A 72 -5.45 5.12 0.36
C GLY A 72 -5.28 6.55 -0.14
N PHE A 73 -5.53 6.80 -1.44
CA PHE A 73 -5.54 8.15 -2.01
C PHE A 73 -6.85 8.89 -1.68
N LEU A 74 -8.00 8.25 -1.95
CA LEU A 74 -9.33 8.87 -1.76
C LEU A 74 -9.60 9.26 -0.29
N GLU A 75 -9.05 8.54 0.70
CA GLU A 75 -9.18 8.87 2.13
C GLU A 75 -8.71 10.30 2.47
N THR A 76 -7.82 10.87 1.67
CA THR A 76 -7.24 12.20 1.91
C THR A 76 -7.93 13.33 1.14
N ILE A 77 -8.93 13.02 0.30
CA ILE A 77 -9.57 14.00 -0.59
C ILE A 77 -10.90 14.47 0.00
N GLU A 78 -11.02 15.77 0.20
CA GLU A 78 -12.27 16.42 0.61
C GLU A 78 -13.35 16.34 -0.48
N GLY A 79 -14.62 16.28 -0.08
CA GLY A 79 -15.77 16.24 -1.00
C GLY A 79 -16.15 14.85 -1.52
N ILE A 80 -15.42 13.81 -1.11
CA ILE A 80 -15.78 12.43 -1.40
C ILE A 80 -16.92 11.95 -0.49
N ASN A 81 -18.02 11.51 -1.11
CA ASN A 81 -19.15 10.94 -0.38
C ASN A 81 -18.99 9.41 -0.20
N TRP A 82 -18.64 9.00 1.01
CA TRP A 82 -18.45 7.59 1.42
C TRP A 82 -19.74 6.77 1.54
N GLU A 83 -20.91 7.40 1.51
CA GLU A 83 -22.21 6.71 1.54
C GLU A 83 -22.61 6.23 0.14
N LYS A 84 -22.11 6.86 -0.93
CA LYS A 84 -22.41 6.50 -2.33
C LYS A 84 -21.42 5.51 -2.94
N ARG A 85 -20.85 4.63 -2.12
CA ARG A 85 -19.93 3.59 -2.58
C ARG A 85 -20.68 2.53 -3.36
N HIS A 86 -20.39 2.41 -4.66
CA HIS A 86 -20.93 1.34 -5.49
C HIS A 86 -19.88 0.25 -5.65
N LYS A 87 -20.21 -0.97 -5.22
CA LYS A 87 -19.34 -2.15 -5.42
C LYS A 87 -19.59 -2.67 -6.83
N TRP A 88 -18.64 -2.50 -7.74
CA TRP A 88 -18.65 -3.20 -9.02
C TRP A 88 -17.83 -4.50 -8.90
N GLY A 89 -18.32 -5.57 -9.55
CA GLY A 89 -17.81 -6.93 -9.41
C GLY A 89 -16.29 -7.01 -9.41
N PHE A 90 -15.76 -7.68 -8.38
CA PHE A 90 -14.36 -7.65 -7.90
C PHE A 90 -13.97 -6.34 -7.19
N GLU A 91 -14.72 -6.07 -6.12
CA GLU A 91 -14.41 -5.18 -4.98
C GLU A 91 -13.82 -3.79 -5.27
N MET A 92 -13.94 -3.27 -6.49
CA MET A 92 -13.58 -1.89 -6.78
C MET A 92 -14.74 -0.98 -6.37
N ILE A 93 -14.54 -0.19 -5.32
CA ILE A 93 -15.47 0.90 -5.00
C ILE A 93 -15.07 2.10 -5.86
N VAL A 94 -15.87 2.36 -6.90
CA VAL A 94 -15.77 3.62 -7.64
C VAL A 94 -16.61 4.64 -6.87
N MET A 95 -15.93 5.63 -6.30
CA MET A 95 -16.61 6.75 -5.67
C MET A 95 -17.02 7.72 -6.77
N LEU A 96 -18.32 7.83 -7.01
CA LEU A 96 -18.87 8.81 -7.95
C LEU A 96 -18.58 10.21 -7.40
N LEU A 97 -17.50 10.82 -7.89
CA LEU A 97 -17.26 12.27 -7.83
C LEU A 97 -18.39 12.96 -8.58
N LYS A 98 -19.54 13.15 -7.92
CA LYS A 98 -20.50 14.17 -8.35
C LYS A 98 -19.88 15.51 -7.97
N CYS A 99 -18.96 15.97 -8.81
CA CYS A 99 -18.57 17.37 -8.89
C CYS A 99 -19.85 18.15 -9.21
N ARG A 100 -20.49 18.70 -8.17
CA ARG A 100 -21.46 19.78 -8.34
C ARG A 100 -20.62 21.03 -8.56
N LEU A 101 -20.37 21.35 -9.83
CA LEU A 101 -20.23 22.75 -10.24
C LEU A 101 -21.61 23.39 -10.20
#